data_AF-H0I3V1-F1
#
_entry.id   AF-H0I3V1-F1
#
_cell.length_a   1.000
_cell.length_b   1.000
_cell.length_c   1.000
_cell.angle_alpha   90.00
_cell.angle_beta   90.00
_cell.angle_gamma   90.00
#
_symmetry.space_group_name_H-M   'P 1'
#
loop_
_entity.id
_entity.type
_entity.pdbx_description
1 polymer ?
#
loop_
_entity_poly.entity_id
_entity_poly.type
_entity_poly.pdbx_seq_one_letter_code
_entity_poly.pdbx_strand_id
1 'polypeptide(L)' 'MGYEGGYEAIWRYARRWAKAQGSAMADAHVPLFFAPGEAYQFDWSHEIVLNNGVTVTVKVAHVRFCHSRMMFVRA' A
#
# COMPACT_ATOMS: atom_id res chain seq x y z
N MET A 1 -3.67 45.58 -21.11
CA MET A 1 -2.38 45.13 -20.56
C MET A 1 -2.51 43.65 -20.26
N GLY A 2 -2.06 42.80 -21.19
CA GLY A 2 -2.09 41.34 -21.02
C GLY A 2 -0.74 40.85 -20.53
N TYR A 3 -0.73 39.87 -19.63
CA TYR A 3 0.48 39.28 -19.09
C TYR A 3 1.32 38.65 -20.21
N GLU A 4 2.53 39.17 -20.43
CA GLU A 4 3.47 38.79 -21.50
C GLU A 4 4.29 37.53 -21.15
N GLY A 5 3.82 36.74 -20.19
CA GLY A 5 4.39 35.42 -19.90
C GLY A 5 3.72 34.38 -20.80
N GLY A 6 4.38 34.04 -21.91
CA GLY A 6 3.85 33.07 -22.87
C GLY A 6 3.46 31.76 -22.20
N TYR A 7 2.29 31.22 -22.56
CA TYR A 7 1.75 29.93 -22.13
C TYR A 7 2.82 28.81 -22.03
N GLU A 8 3.78 28.83 -22.94
CA GLU A 8 4.96 27.96 -22.96
C GLU A 8 5.82 28.01 -21.69
N ALA A 9 5.99 29.17 -21.05
CA ALA A 9 6.76 29.32 -19.82
C ALA A 9 6.07 28.61 -18.64
N ILE A 10 4.75 28.76 -18.55
CA ILE A 10 3.91 28.06 -17.55
C ILE A 10 3.98 26.54 -17.80
N TRP A 11 3.87 26.12 -19.06
CA TRP A 11 3.92 24.70 -19.44
C TRP A 11 5.29 24.08 -19.13
N ARG A 12 6.39 24.79 -19.40
CA ARG A 12 7.75 24.35 -19.11
C ARG A 12 7.99 24.24 -17.60
N TYR A 13 7.49 25.21 -16.85
CA TYR A 13 7.53 25.19 -15.39
C TYR A 13 6.75 24.00 -14.82
N ALA A 14 5.50 23.79 -15.26
CA ALA A 14 4.65 22.68 -14.81
C ALA A 14 5.28 21.31 -15.13
N ARG A 15 5.85 21.13 -16.33
CA ARG A 15 6.62 19.91 -16.69
C ARG A 15 7.80 19.69 -15.76
N ARG A 16 8.58 20.75 -15.50
CA ARG A 16 9.76 20.66 -14.64
C ARG A 16 9.38 20.32 -13.20
N TRP A 17 8.30 20.91 -12.70
CA TRP A 17 7.74 20.64 -11.38
C TRP A 17 7.23 19.19 -11.26
N ALA A 18 6.42 18.73 -12.21
CA ALA A 18 5.92 17.35 -12.23
C ALA A 18 7.05 16.30 -12.31
N LYS A 19 8.10 16.57 -13.09
CA LYS A 19 9.29 15.70 -13.16
C LYS A 19 10.08 15.68 -11.85
N ALA A 20 10.23 16.83 -11.19
CA ALA A 20 10.90 16.93 -9.89
C ALA A 20 10.11 16.23 -8.77
N GLN A 21 8.78 16.16 -8.90
CA GLN A 21 7.91 15.53 -7.92
C GLN A 21 7.68 14.05 -8.18
N GLY A 22 7.76 13.59 -9.43
CA GLY A 22 7.73 12.17 -9.80
C GLY A 22 8.97 11.38 -9.37
N SER A 23 10.05 12.05 -8.95
CA SER A 23 11.23 11.41 -8.34
C SER A 23 11.19 11.37 -6.81
N ALA A 24 10.29 12.10 -6.17
CA ALA A 24 9.95 11.80 -4.79
C ALA A 24 9.16 10.49 -4.85
N MET A 25 9.66 9.44 -4.21
CA MET A 25 8.80 8.30 -3.87
C MET A 25 7.65 8.87 -3.06
N ALA A 26 6.53 9.17 -3.72
CA ALA A 26 5.34 9.55 -3.02
C ALA A 26 4.94 8.29 -2.25
N ASP A 27 5.12 8.32 -0.93
CA ASP A 27 4.28 7.53 -0.04
C ASP A 27 2.85 8.04 -0.26
N ALA A 28 2.25 7.60 -1.37
CA ALA A 28 0.90 7.89 -1.76
C ALA A 28 0.00 6.96 -0.93
N HIS A 29 -0.01 7.16 0.38
CA HIS A 29 -0.95 6.50 1.26
C HIS A 29 -2.32 7.18 1.08
N VAL A 30 -3.13 6.62 0.18
CA VAL A 30 -4.55 6.97 0.09
C VAL A 30 -5.27 6.17 1.19
N PRO A 31 -5.81 6.82 2.25
CA PRO A 31 -6.55 6.11 3.27
C PRO A 31 -7.84 5.56 2.67
N LEU A 32 -7.92 4.23 2.54
CA LEU A 32 -9.12 3.51 2.13
C LEU A 32 -9.95 3.15 3.38
N PHE A 33 -11.24 3.45 3.34
CA PHE A 33 -12.19 3.07 4.37
C PHE A 33 -13.08 1.95 3.83
N PHE A 34 -13.29 0.92 4.66
CA PHE A 34 -14.11 -0.25 4.33
C PHE A 34 -15.09 -0.49 5.47
N ALA A 35 -16.32 -0.87 5.16
CA ALA A 35 -17.24 -1.36 6.18
C ALA A 35 -16.77 -2.74 6.70
N PRO A 36 -17.26 -3.19 7.87
CA PRO A 36 -16.96 -4.53 8.37
C PRO A 36 -17.28 -5.62 7.32
N GLY A 37 -16.29 -6.46 6.99
CA GLY A 37 -16.43 -7.58 6.04
C GLY A 37 -16.17 -7.24 4.57
N GLU A 38 -16.07 -5.97 4.18
CA GLU A 38 -15.88 -5.59 2.78
C GLU A 38 -14.45 -5.75 2.27
N ALA A 39 -13.45 -5.71 3.16
CA ALA A 39 -12.06 -5.89 2.79
C ALA A 39 -11.25 -6.62 3.87
N TYR A 40 -10.28 -7.39 3.39
CA TYR A 40 -9.30 -8.10 4.19
C TYR A 40 -7.91 -7.97 3.56
N GLN A 41 -6.91 -7.86 4.40
CA GLN A 41 -5.51 -8.00 4.02
C GLN A 41 -5.14 -9.48 4.11
N PHE A 42 -4.46 -9.97 3.08
CA PHE A 42 -3.96 -11.31 2.98
C PHE A 42 -2.44 -11.28 2.83
N ASP A 43 -1.74 -12.14 3.57
CA ASP A 43 -0.28 -12.25 3.54
C ASP A 43 0.16 -13.71 3.78
N TRP A 44 1.41 -14.05 3.45
CA TRP A 44 1.99 -15.37 3.70
C TRP A 44 3.31 -15.24 4.45
N SER A 45 3.54 -16.11 5.44
CA SER A 45 4.84 -16.23 6.11
C SER A 45 5.34 -17.68 6.11
N HIS A 46 6.62 -17.85 6.44
CA HIS A 46 7.23 -19.14 6.74
C HIS A 46 7.55 -19.17 8.22
N GLU A 47 6.89 -20.05 8.96
CA GLU A 47 7.07 -20.18 10.40
C GLU A 47 7.75 -21.51 10.72
N ILE A 48 8.62 -21.53 11.73
CA ILE A 48 9.22 -22.76 12.25
C ILE A 48 8.38 -23.22 13.44
N VAL A 49 7.81 -24.42 13.33
CA VAL A 49 6.96 -25.01 14.38
C VAL A 49 7.46 -26.39 14.78
N LEU A 50 7.15 -26.82 16.00
CA LEU A 50 7.30 -28.21 16.42
C LEU A 50 6.01 -28.95 16.08
N ASN A 51 6.08 -29.89 15.16
CA ASN A 51 4.98 -30.79 14.82
C ASN A 51 5.31 -32.21 15.31
N ASN A 52 4.59 -32.69 16.32
CA ASN A 52 4.81 -34.01 16.92
C ASN A 52 6.28 -34.26 17.31
N GLY A 53 6.94 -33.25 17.89
CA GLY A 53 8.36 -33.31 18.29
C GLY A 53 9.38 -33.11 17.15
N VAL A 54 8.92 -32.96 15.91
CA VAL A 54 9.79 -32.68 14.75
C VAL A 54 9.70 -31.20 14.38
N THR A 55 10.84 -30.53 14.26
CA THR A 55 10.91 -29.14 13.77
C THR A 55 10.62 -29.10 12.27
N VAL A 56 9.60 -28.35 11.87
CA VAL A 56 9.17 -28.19 10.48
C VAL A 56 8.95 -26.73 10.14
N THR A 57 9.26 -26.34 8.90
CA THR A 57 8.88 -25.04 8.35
C THR A 57 7.51 -25.16 7.68
N VAL A 58 6.55 -24.36 8.12
CA VAL A 58 5.19 -24.30 7.56
C VAL A 58 4.94 -22.97 6.86
N LYS A 59 4.16 -23.00 5.78
CA LYS A 59 3.65 -21.78 5.14
C LYS A 59 2.33 -21.39 5.81
N VAL A 60 2.27 -20.21 6.41
CA VAL A 60 1.09 -19.73 7.12
C VAL A 60 0.44 -18.62 6.31
N ALA A 61 -0.87 -18.76 6.08
CA ALA A 61 -1.68 -17.70 5.46
C ALA A 61 -2.26 -16.82 6.57
N HIS A 62 -2.01 -15.52 6.48
CA HIS A 62 -2.52 -14.53 7.41
C HIS A 62 -3.67 -13.76 6.77
N VAL A 63 -4.81 -13.73 7.44
CA VAL A 63 -5.97 -12.94 7.02
C VAL A 63 -6.36 -11.98 8.12
N ARG A 64 -6.44 -10.69 7.80
CA ARG A 64 -6.81 -9.63 8.73
C ARG A 64 -7.88 -8.73 8.15
N PHE A 65 -8.95 -8.49 8.88
CA PHE A 65 -10.00 -7.56 8.44
C PHE A 65 -9.49 -6.11 8.41
N CYS A 66 -9.73 -5.39 7.31
CA CYS A 66 -9.23 -4.01 7.16
C CYS A 66 -9.90 -3.04 8.15
N HIS A 67 -11.21 -3.22 8.38
CA HIS A 67 -12.00 -2.36 9.26
C HIS A 67 -11.59 -2.49 10.74
N SER A 68 -11.54 -3.71 11.27
CA SER A 68 -11.33 -3.96 12.70
C SER A 68 -9.88 -4.32 13.06
N ARG A 69 -9.03 -4.62 12.06
CA ARG A 69 -7.69 -5.20 12.23
C ARG A 69 -7.66 -6.54 12.96
N MET A 70 -8.81 -7.19 13.18
CA MET A 70 -8.87 -8.53 13.77
C MET A 70 -8.41 -9.60 12.78
N MET A 71 -7.74 -10.64 13.29
CA MET A 71 -7.35 -11.81 12.49
C MET A 71 -8.57 -12.70 12.24
N PHE A 72 -8.68 -13.22 11.03
CA PHE A 72 -9.60 -14.31 10.72
C PHE A 72 -8.85 -15.63 10.87
N VAL A 73 -9.32 -16.49 11.78
CA VAL A 73 -8.75 -17.81 12.06
C VAL A 73 -9.80 -18.87 11.76
N ARG A 74 -9.41 -19.90 11.01
CA ARG A 74 -10.25 -21.05 10.70
C ARG A 74 -9.46 -22.34 10.99
N ALA A 75 -10.09 -23.27 11.71
CA ALA A 75 -9.59 -24.61 11.98
C ALA A 75 -10.07 -25.60 10.90
#